data_AF-A0AA42QDD9-F1
#
_entry.id   AF-A0AA42QDD9-F1
#
_cell.length_a   1.000
_cell.length_b   1.000
_cell.length_c   1.000
_cell.angle_alpha   90.00
_cell.angle_beta   90.00
_cell.angle_gamma   90.00
#
_symmetry.space_group_name_H-M   'P 1'
#
loop_
_entity.id
_entity.type
_entity.pdbx_description
1 polymer ?
#
loop_
_entity_poly.entity_id
_entity_poly.type
_entity_poly.pdbx_seq_one_letter_code
_entity_poly.pdbx_strand_id
1 'polypeptide(L)'
;MATFPYPYEGNPEDLLDGTVEIPIDDSVPFASSFRQLLEEGTAWAPQTTPQSKLATRLHFAGWSRSQLIEFGLNPKNVENFKRNKGLTGQQAGRPVQGRASAPVRRNFAALQGSELDISAVLANKTKRAPKEMLADALKHKQSIQDTLDKAIKAREDLEVSIRSLRESMELADSIIELIENKISEGHTEE
;
A
#
# COMPACT_ATOMS: atom_id res chain seq x y z
N MET A 1 14.02 19.40 -7.70
CA MET A 1 14.59 18.06 -8.05
C MET A 1 13.45 17.06 -7.96
N ALA A 2 13.15 16.20 -8.92
CA ALA A 2 13.24 16.33 -10.37
C ALA A 2 11.79 16.17 -10.88
N THR A 3 11.29 17.18 -11.59
CA THR A 3 9.98 17.13 -12.25
C THR A 3 10.12 16.17 -13.44
N PHE A 4 9.36 15.07 -13.44
CA PHE A 4 9.42 14.11 -14.55
C PHE A 4 9.08 14.82 -15.86
N PRO A 5 9.89 14.65 -16.93
CA PRO A 5 9.82 15.50 -18.11
C PRO A 5 8.41 15.49 -18.71
N TYR A 6 7.92 16.69 -19.05
CA TYR A 6 6.69 16.88 -19.81
C TYR A 6 6.98 17.74 -21.05
N PRO A 7 6.52 17.33 -22.25
CA PRO A 7 5.90 16.03 -22.54
C PRO A 7 6.90 14.87 -22.40
N TYR A 8 6.39 13.66 -22.20
CA TYR A 8 7.22 12.46 -22.28
C TYR A 8 7.52 12.14 -23.74
N GLU A 9 8.80 12.07 -24.12
CA GLU A 9 9.23 11.87 -25.51
C GLU A 9 9.28 10.39 -25.93
N GLY A 10 9.11 9.44 -24.99
CA GLY A 10 9.12 7.99 -25.27
C GLY A 10 7.75 7.42 -25.62
N ASN A 11 7.67 6.09 -25.80
CA ASN A 11 6.40 5.41 -26.08
C ASN A 11 5.50 5.44 -24.84
N PRO A 12 4.27 5.98 -24.91
CA PRO A 12 3.33 6.00 -23.80
C PRO A 12 3.03 4.63 -23.18
N GLU A 13 3.15 3.54 -23.95
CA GLU A 13 2.95 2.18 -23.47
C GLU A 13 4.05 1.74 -22.48
N ASP A 14 5.29 2.23 -22.65
CA ASP A 14 6.41 1.90 -21.76
C ASP A 14 6.14 2.39 -20.32
N LEU A 15 5.37 3.48 -20.17
CA LEU A 15 4.98 4.00 -18.86
C LEU A 15 3.91 3.16 -18.16
N LEU A 16 3.13 2.38 -18.91
CA LEU A 16 2.14 1.47 -18.33
C LEU A 16 2.81 0.23 -17.72
N ASP A 17 3.88 -0.26 -18.33
CA ASP A 17 4.65 -1.41 -17.86
C ASP A 17 5.68 -1.04 -16.77
N GLY A 18 6.20 0.20 -16.78
CA GLY A 18 7.27 0.68 -15.91
C GLY A 18 6.85 1.64 -14.77
N THR A 19 5.64 1.53 -14.21
CA THR A 19 5.10 2.52 -13.23
C THR A 19 5.94 2.70 -11.94
N VAL A 20 6.92 1.82 -11.69
CA VAL A 20 7.80 1.84 -10.51
C VAL A 20 8.98 2.82 -10.65
N GLU A 21 9.41 3.12 -11.88
CA GLU A 21 10.62 3.92 -12.15
C GLU A 21 10.37 5.44 -12.22
N ILE A 22 9.10 5.86 -12.25
CA ILE A 22 8.73 7.28 -12.28
C ILE A 22 9.07 7.93 -10.92
N PRO A 23 9.93 8.97 -10.89
CA PRO A 23 10.36 9.62 -9.66
C PRO A 23 9.18 10.35 -8.99
N ILE A 24 9.31 10.54 -7.67
CA ILE A 24 8.35 11.33 -6.89
C ILE A 24 8.99 12.70 -6.65
N ASP A 25 8.30 13.77 -7.05
CA ASP A 25 8.71 15.14 -6.84
C ASP A 25 8.29 15.60 -5.43
N ASP A 26 9.28 15.88 -4.57
CA ASP A 26 9.06 16.26 -3.16
C ASP A 26 8.33 17.61 -3.02
N SER A 27 8.25 18.41 -4.10
CA SER A 27 7.50 19.68 -4.10
C SER A 27 5.99 19.49 -4.21
N VAL A 28 5.52 18.29 -4.61
CA VAL A 28 4.09 18.00 -4.75
C VAL A 28 3.46 17.75 -3.38
N PRO A 29 2.30 18.35 -3.06
CA PRO A 29 1.61 18.11 -1.79
C PRO A 29 1.37 16.62 -1.54
N PHE A 30 1.67 16.16 -0.32
CA PHE A 30 1.53 14.77 0.13
C PHE A 30 2.50 13.77 -0.54
N ALA A 31 3.56 14.22 -1.21
CA ALA A 31 4.59 13.36 -1.81
C ALA A 31 5.23 12.39 -0.80
N SER A 32 5.54 12.86 0.42
CA SER A 32 6.09 12.02 1.50
C SER A 32 5.13 10.91 1.92
N SER A 33 3.86 11.23 2.12
CA SER A 33 2.82 10.24 2.44
C SER A 33 2.60 9.24 1.31
N PHE A 34 2.67 9.70 0.05
CA PHE A 34 2.59 8.80 -1.10
C PHE A 34 3.78 7.84 -1.19
N ARG A 35 5.00 8.32 -0.91
CA ARG A 35 6.21 7.48 -0.83
C ARG A 35 6.07 6.39 0.23
N GLN A 36 5.61 6.75 1.42
CA GLN A 36 5.34 5.80 2.50
C GLN A 36 4.32 4.72 2.10
N LEU A 37 3.22 5.09 1.44
CA LEU A 37 2.21 4.12 0.97
C LEU A 37 2.78 3.13 -0.06
N LEU A 38 3.77 3.55 -0.85
CA LEU A 38 4.44 2.68 -1.82
C LEU A 38 5.41 1.71 -1.13
N GLU A 39 6.18 2.18 -0.15
CA GLU A 39 7.09 1.36 0.66
C GLU A 39 6.35 0.30 1.49
N GLU A 40 5.19 0.66 2.05
CA GLU A 40 4.32 -0.25 2.80
C GLU A 40 3.53 -1.22 1.89
N GLY A 41 3.58 -1.04 0.56
CA GLY A 41 2.79 -1.82 -0.40
C GLY A 41 1.29 -1.59 -0.32
N THR A 42 0.83 -0.56 0.40
CA THR A 42 -0.59 -0.27 0.65
C THR A 42 -1.18 0.74 -0.34
N ALA A 43 -0.36 1.36 -1.20
CA ALA A 43 -0.80 2.37 -2.16
C ALA A 43 -1.97 1.89 -3.04
N TRP A 44 -1.91 0.66 -3.56
CA TRP A 44 -2.86 0.18 -4.56
C TRP A 44 -3.78 -0.92 -4.03
N ALA A 45 -5.07 -0.82 -4.33
CA ALA A 45 -5.99 -1.94 -4.14
C ALA A 45 -5.85 -2.96 -5.28
N PRO A 46 -6.18 -4.25 -5.09
CA PRO A 46 -6.04 -5.30 -6.10
C PRO A 46 -6.71 -4.97 -7.45
N GLN A 47 -7.84 -4.26 -7.41
CA GLN A 47 -8.64 -3.85 -8.56
C GLN A 47 -8.20 -2.52 -9.20
N THR A 48 -7.10 -1.92 -8.76
CA THR A 48 -6.63 -0.63 -9.29
C THR A 48 -6.07 -0.81 -10.70
N THR A 49 -6.68 -0.13 -11.68
CA THR A 49 -6.25 -0.24 -13.08
C THR A 49 -4.86 0.37 -13.31
N PRO A 50 -4.07 -0.13 -14.29
CA PRO A 50 -2.76 0.42 -14.64
C PRO A 50 -2.81 1.92 -14.94
N GLN A 51 -3.83 2.37 -15.69
CA GLN A 51 -4.05 3.78 -16.01
C GLN A 51 -4.25 4.66 -14.77
N SER A 52 -4.91 4.13 -13.73
CA SER A 52 -5.10 4.85 -12.48
C SER A 52 -3.79 4.98 -11.70
N LYS A 53 -2.98 3.91 -11.67
CA LYS A 53 -1.64 3.92 -11.07
C LYS A 53 -0.73 4.92 -11.77
N LEU A 54 -0.71 4.89 -13.11
CA LEU A 54 0.11 5.78 -13.94
C LEU A 54 -0.28 7.25 -13.75
N ALA A 55 -1.57 7.58 -13.82
CA ALA A 55 -2.04 8.94 -13.61
C ALA A 55 -1.64 9.48 -12.22
N THR A 56 -1.75 8.63 -11.20
CA THR A 56 -1.39 8.99 -9.83
C THR A 56 0.13 9.16 -9.69
N ARG A 57 0.93 8.27 -10.28
CA ARG A 57 2.40 8.39 -10.29
C ARG A 57 2.86 9.65 -10.99
N LEU A 58 2.37 9.93 -12.19
CA LEU A 58 2.73 11.14 -12.94
C LEU A 58 2.33 12.42 -12.20
N HIS A 59 1.17 12.42 -11.51
CA HIS A 59 0.80 13.54 -10.65
C HIS A 59 1.83 13.80 -9.54
N PHE A 60 2.21 12.75 -8.82
CA PHE A 60 3.25 12.86 -7.78
C PHE A 60 4.66 13.04 -8.34
N ALA A 61 4.85 12.90 -9.65
CA ALA A 61 6.07 13.24 -10.37
C ALA A 61 6.10 14.72 -10.85
N GLY A 62 5.07 15.49 -10.51
CA GLY A 62 4.97 16.92 -10.80
C GLY A 62 4.02 17.27 -11.95
N TRP A 63 3.36 16.30 -12.58
CA TRP A 63 2.43 16.61 -13.68
C TRP A 63 1.14 17.23 -13.17
N SER A 64 0.75 18.31 -13.85
CA SER A 64 -0.50 19.03 -13.67
C SER A 64 -1.69 18.26 -14.25
N ARG A 65 -2.89 18.71 -13.87
CA ARG A 65 -4.16 18.17 -14.38
C ARG A 65 -4.24 18.23 -15.91
N SER A 66 -3.82 19.33 -16.53
CA SER A 66 -3.90 19.52 -17.98
C SER A 66 -2.98 18.56 -18.72
N GLN A 67 -1.76 18.38 -18.21
CA GLN A 67 -0.76 17.46 -18.77
C GLN A 67 -1.23 16.01 -18.74
N LEU A 68 -1.93 15.59 -17.67
CA LEU A 68 -2.53 14.25 -17.61
C LEU A 68 -3.64 14.06 -18.67
N ILE A 69 -4.46 15.09 -18.91
CA ILE A 69 -5.52 15.04 -19.92
C ILE A 69 -4.94 14.98 -21.33
N GLU A 70 -3.93 15.81 -21.62
CA GLU A 70 -3.21 15.82 -22.89
C GLU A 70 -2.58 14.46 -23.19
N PHE A 71 -2.12 13.77 -22.15
CA PHE A 71 -1.59 12.40 -22.24
C PHE A 71 -2.68 11.31 -22.30
N GLY A 72 -3.97 11.67 -22.28
CA GLY A 72 -5.09 10.72 -22.36
C GLY A 72 -5.45 10.02 -21.04
N LEU A 73 -4.91 10.49 -19.90
CA LEU A 73 -5.22 9.96 -18.58
C LEU A 73 -6.32 10.76 -17.89
N ASN A 74 -7.11 10.08 -17.05
CA ASN A 74 -8.21 10.71 -16.34
C ASN A 74 -7.76 11.27 -14.98
N PRO A 75 -7.77 12.60 -14.75
CA PRO A 75 -7.38 13.18 -13.46
C PRO A 75 -8.27 12.77 -12.29
N LYS A 76 -9.50 12.33 -12.56
CA LYS A 76 -10.39 11.79 -11.51
C LYS A 76 -9.79 10.56 -10.82
N ASN A 77 -8.92 9.81 -11.49
CA ASN A 77 -8.21 8.69 -10.87
C ASN A 77 -7.33 9.17 -9.71
N VAL A 78 -6.63 10.28 -9.91
CA VAL A 78 -5.78 10.93 -8.90
C VAL A 78 -6.61 11.48 -7.75
N GLU A 79 -7.73 12.15 -8.06
CA GLU A 79 -8.66 12.68 -7.04
C GLU A 79 -9.24 11.56 -6.17
N ASN A 80 -9.68 10.47 -6.80
CA ASN A 80 -10.21 9.30 -6.10
C ASN A 80 -9.14 8.64 -5.23
N PHE A 81 -7.91 8.49 -5.75
CA PHE A 81 -6.79 7.99 -4.98
C PHE A 81 -6.55 8.83 -3.73
N LYS A 82 -6.40 10.16 -3.90
CA LYS A 82 -6.15 11.09 -2.80
C LYS A 82 -7.26 11.04 -1.76
N ARG A 83 -8.52 11.01 -2.19
CA ARG A 83 -9.68 10.89 -1.28
C ARG A 83 -9.66 9.56 -0.52
N ASN A 84 -9.41 8.45 -1.20
CA ASN A 84 -9.41 7.11 -0.59
C ASN A 84 -8.25 6.91 0.39
N LYS A 85 -7.13 7.59 0.15
CA LYS A 85 -5.92 7.53 0.99
C LYS A 85 -5.81 8.67 2.01
N GLY A 86 -6.83 9.52 2.11
CA GLY A 86 -6.82 10.67 3.03
C GLY A 86 -5.78 11.74 2.69
N LEU A 87 -5.24 11.75 1.46
CA LEU A 87 -4.24 12.71 0.96
C LEU A 87 -4.90 13.99 0.43
N THR A 88 -5.89 14.48 1.16
CA THR A 88 -6.60 15.73 0.87
C THR A 88 -6.35 16.68 2.02
N GLY A 89 -5.90 17.91 1.73
CA GLY A 89 -5.79 18.93 2.77
C GLY A 89 -7.14 19.11 3.45
N GLN A 90 -7.15 19.28 4.78
CA GLN A 90 -8.35 19.68 5.49
C GLN A 90 -8.78 21.05 4.97
N GLN A 91 -9.66 21.08 3.96
CA GLN A 91 -10.42 22.27 3.67
C GLN A 91 -11.40 22.45 4.83
N ALA A 92 -11.01 23.29 5.79
CA ALA A 92 -11.93 23.90 6.71
C ALA A 92 -12.99 24.65 5.88
N GLY A 93 -14.22 24.14 5.89
CA GLY A 93 -15.39 24.86 5.38
C GLY A 93 -15.86 24.46 3.99
N ARG A 94 -16.80 23.51 3.93
CA ARG A 94 -18.16 23.64 3.35
C ARG A 94 -18.69 22.25 3.00
N PRO A 95 -19.86 21.82 3.52
CA PRO A 95 -20.44 20.53 3.14
C PRO A 95 -20.84 20.58 1.67
N VAL A 96 -20.13 19.85 0.81
CA VAL A 96 -20.50 19.68 -0.59
C VAL A 96 -21.58 18.60 -0.66
N GLN A 97 -22.84 19.03 -0.82
CA GLN A 97 -23.94 18.16 -1.25
C GLN A 97 -23.55 17.47 -2.57
N GLY A 98 -23.25 16.18 -2.50
CA GLY A 98 -22.86 15.38 -3.66
C GLY A 98 -24.02 15.22 -4.63
N ARG A 99 -23.89 15.79 -5.84
CA ARG A 99 -24.68 15.35 -7.01
C ARG A 99 -24.12 14.00 -7.47
N ALA A 100 -24.90 12.95 -7.23
CA ALA A 100 -24.64 11.62 -7.76
C ALA A 100 -24.98 11.56 -9.27
N SER A 101 -24.03 11.16 -10.11
CA SER A 101 -24.26 10.75 -11.50
C SER A 101 -24.18 9.23 -11.61
N ALA A 102 -25.27 8.61 -12.08
CA ALA A 102 -25.51 7.16 -12.15
C ALA A 102 -24.78 6.50 -13.34
N PRO A 103 -24.27 5.27 -13.14
CA PRO A 103 -25.07 4.10 -13.48
C PRO A 103 -25.04 3.03 -12.38
N VAL A 104 -25.85 3.21 -11.33
CA VAL A 104 -26.23 2.14 -10.39
C VAL A 104 -27.76 2.13 -10.22
N ARG A 105 -28.52 2.62 -11.21
CA ARG A 105 -29.99 2.82 -11.07
C ARG A 105 -30.84 1.55 -11.18
N ARG A 106 -30.26 0.36 -11.34
CA ARG A 106 -31.04 -0.89 -11.30
C ARG A 106 -31.00 -1.66 -9.96
N ASN A 107 -30.12 -1.30 -9.02
CA ASN A 107 -30.08 -1.94 -7.70
C ASN A 107 -30.63 -1.07 -6.55
N PHE A 108 -30.99 0.20 -6.82
CA PHE A 108 -31.46 1.14 -5.79
C PHE A 108 -32.98 1.15 -5.54
N ALA A 109 -33.79 0.50 -6.38
CA ALA A 109 -35.22 0.34 -6.08
C ALA A 109 -35.48 -0.73 -5.01
N ALA A 110 -34.54 -1.66 -4.80
CA ALA A 110 -34.62 -2.67 -3.74
C ALA A 110 -34.13 -2.16 -2.36
N LEU A 111 -33.56 -0.95 -2.30
CA LEU A 111 -33.04 -0.31 -1.08
C LEU A 111 -33.86 0.92 -0.63
N GLN A 112 -34.90 1.31 -1.37
CA GLN A 112 -35.81 2.40 -0.99
C GLN A 112 -36.86 2.01 0.08
N GLY A 113 -36.84 0.78 0.58
CA GLY A 113 -37.63 0.36 1.73
C GLY A 113 -36.89 0.46 3.08
N SER A 114 -35.62 0.84 3.08
CA SER A 114 -34.78 0.84 4.28
C SER A 114 -33.99 2.14 4.40
N GLU A 115 -34.69 3.26 4.57
CA GLU A 115 -34.15 4.31 5.45
C GLU A 115 -34.04 3.71 6.85
N LEU A 116 -32.87 3.13 7.12
CA LEU A 116 -32.30 3.10 8.45
C LEU A 116 -32.17 4.56 8.88
N ASP A 117 -33.25 5.06 9.47
CA ASP A 117 -33.32 6.31 10.19
C ASP A 117 -32.10 6.38 11.12
N ILE A 118 -31.15 7.25 10.78
CA ILE A 118 -29.91 7.42 11.53
C ILE A 118 -30.23 7.91 12.95
N SER A 119 -31.39 8.56 13.13
CA SER A 119 -31.98 8.89 14.43
C SER A 119 -32.39 7.62 15.19
N ALA A 120 -32.92 6.60 14.52
CA ALA A 120 -33.22 5.28 15.09
C ALA A 120 -31.97 4.44 15.34
N VAL A 121 -30.90 4.58 14.55
CA VAL A 121 -29.60 3.93 14.81
C VAL A 121 -28.89 4.55 16.01
N LEU A 122 -28.97 5.87 16.19
CA LEU A 122 -28.54 6.56 17.41
C LEU A 122 -29.44 6.21 18.61
N ALA A 123 -30.74 6.00 18.40
CA ALA A 123 -31.66 5.48 19.42
C ALA A 123 -31.52 3.96 19.69
N ASN A 124 -30.88 3.19 18.80
CA ASN A 124 -30.54 1.78 19.01
C ASN A 124 -29.16 1.61 19.66
N LYS A 125 -28.24 2.59 19.52
CA LYS A 125 -27.02 2.68 20.34
C LYS A 125 -27.31 2.89 21.83
N THR A 126 -28.52 3.31 22.19
CA THR A 126 -29.00 3.40 23.57
C THR A 126 -29.80 2.17 24.04
N LYS A 127 -29.94 1.11 23.21
CA LYS A 127 -30.71 -0.11 23.55
C LYS A 127 -29.88 -1.39 23.72
N ARG A 128 -28.66 -1.47 23.19
CA ARG A 128 -27.75 -2.60 23.51
C ARG A 128 -26.99 -2.31 24.80
N ALA A 129 -27.05 -3.25 25.74
CA ALA A 129 -26.40 -3.11 27.03
C ALA A 129 -24.89 -2.89 26.82
N PRO A 130 -24.24 -1.92 27.49
CA PRO A 130 -22.81 -1.64 27.38
C PRO A 130 -21.90 -2.87 27.54
N LYS A 131 -22.40 -3.91 28.21
CA LYS A 131 -21.73 -5.21 28.40
C LYS A 131 -21.51 -5.98 27.09
N GLU A 132 -22.45 -5.94 26.15
CA GLU A 132 -22.32 -6.64 24.86
C GLU A 132 -21.29 -5.96 23.97
N MET A 133 -21.29 -4.63 23.95
CA MET A 133 -20.29 -3.85 23.20
C MET A 133 -18.87 -4.02 23.79
N LEU A 134 -18.77 -4.11 25.12
CA LEU A 134 -17.50 -4.42 25.79
C LEU A 134 -17.01 -5.84 25.44
N ALA A 135 -17.90 -6.83 25.41
CA ALA A 135 -17.55 -8.21 25.06
C ALA A 135 -17.02 -8.33 23.62
N ASP A 136 -17.66 -7.65 22.67
CA ASP A 136 -17.20 -7.63 21.27
C ASP A 136 -15.85 -6.91 21.12
N ALA A 137 -15.66 -5.79 21.84
CA ALA A 137 -14.38 -5.07 21.84
C ALA A 137 -13.24 -5.91 22.44
N LEU A 138 -13.51 -6.64 23.53
CA LEU A 138 -12.54 -7.55 24.15
C LEU A 138 -12.20 -8.73 23.23
N LYS A 139 -13.19 -9.28 22.52
CA LYS A 139 -12.99 -10.36 21.55
C LYS A 139 -12.11 -9.92 20.38
N HIS A 140 -12.34 -8.72 19.84
CA HIS A 140 -11.46 -8.17 18.80
C HIS A 140 -10.05 -7.90 19.32
N LYS A 141 -9.91 -7.35 20.53
CA LYS A 141 -8.59 -7.15 21.14
C LYS A 141 -7.83 -8.47 21.28
N GLN A 142 -8.49 -9.54 21.73
CA GLN A 142 -7.87 -10.86 21.86
C GLN A 142 -7.44 -11.42 20.50
N SER A 143 -8.29 -11.30 19.47
CA SER A 143 -7.93 -11.75 18.12
C SER A 143 -6.70 -11.03 17.54
N ILE A 144 -6.53 -9.75 17.86
CA ILE A 144 -5.36 -8.97 17.46
C ILE A 144 -4.12 -9.45 18.22
N GLN A 145 -4.25 -9.68 19.52
CA GLN A 145 -3.17 -10.21 20.38
C GLN A 145 -2.68 -11.58 19.86
N ASP A 146 -3.59 -12.50 19.58
CA ASP A 146 -3.26 -13.85 19.10
C ASP A 146 -2.55 -13.81 17.73
N THR A 147 -2.89 -12.82 16.89
CA THR A 147 -2.24 -12.61 15.59
C THR A 147 -0.82 -12.07 15.77
N LEU A 148 -0.63 -11.15 16.72
CA LEU A 148 0.67 -10.59 17.05
C LEU A 148 1.61 -11.67 17.63
N ASP A 149 1.12 -12.51 18.53
CA ASP A 149 1.91 -13.58 19.14
C ASP A 149 2.37 -14.62 18.10
N LYS A 150 1.51 -14.95 17.13
CA LYS A 150 1.88 -15.82 15.99
C LYS A 150 2.98 -15.19 15.13
N ALA A 151 2.91 -13.88 14.88
CA ALA A 151 3.92 -13.18 14.10
C ALA A 151 5.28 -13.12 14.82
N ILE A 152 5.28 -12.91 16.15
CA ILE A 152 6.48 -12.94 16.97
C ILE A 152 7.14 -14.32 16.91
N LYS A 153 6.35 -15.39 17.12
CA LYS A 153 6.88 -16.75 17.06
C LYS A 153 7.48 -17.08 15.68
N ALA A 154 6.80 -16.71 14.60
CA ALA A 154 7.30 -16.93 13.25
C ALA A 154 8.64 -16.21 13.00
N ARG A 155 8.85 -15.03 13.62
CA ARG A 155 10.13 -14.32 13.57
C ARG A 155 11.22 -15.06 14.36
N GLU A 156 10.91 -15.54 15.56
CA GLU A 156 11.87 -16.32 16.37
C GLU A 156 12.33 -17.59 15.65
N ASP A 157 11.40 -18.33 15.03
CA ASP A 157 11.70 -19.52 14.23
C ASP A 157 12.64 -19.20 13.04
N LEU A 158 12.42 -18.03 12.42
CA LEU A 158 13.25 -17.54 11.32
C LEU A 158 14.65 -17.12 11.79
N GLU A 159 14.77 -16.52 12.97
CA GLU A 159 16.07 -16.22 13.58
C GLU A 159 16.87 -17.48 13.93
N VAL A 160 16.21 -18.54 14.40
CA VAL A 160 16.84 -19.86 14.62
C VAL A 160 17.34 -20.45 13.31
N SER A 161 16.53 -20.38 12.26
CA SER A 161 16.90 -20.90 10.93
C SER A 161 18.11 -20.16 10.34
N ILE A 162 18.16 -18.83 10.48
CA ILE A 162 19.31 -18.02 10.05
C ILE A 162 20.58 -18.41 10.82
N ARG A 163 20.49 -18.66 12.14
CA ARG A 163 21.64 -19.07 12.94
C ARG A 163 22.20 -20.40 12.49
N SER A 164 21.34 -21.40 12.26
CA SER A 164 21.75 -22.71 11.76
C SER A 164 22.41 -22.64 10.38
N LEU A 165 21.93 -21.76 9.50
CA LEU A 165 22.56 -21.50 8.20
C LEU A 165 23.96 -20.90 8.35
N ARG A 166 24.17 -19.96 9.28
CA ARG A 166 25.49 -19.38 9.55
C ARG A 166 26.48 -20.41 10.10
N GLU A 167 26.06 -21.24 11.05
CA GLU A 167 26.88 -22.33 11.57
C GLU A 167 27.27 -23.32 10.45
N SER A 168 26.34 -23.60 9.53
CA SER A 168 26.61 -24.45 8.36
C SER A 168 27.60 -23.80 7.38
N MET A 169 27.56 -22.47 7.22
CA MET A 169 28.53 -21.74 6.39
C MET A 169 29.92 -21.73 7.02
N GLU A 170 30.04 -21.49 8.33
CA GLU A 170 31.33 -21.54 9.04
C GLU A 170 31.98 -22.92 8.95
N LEU A 171 31.18 -23.99 9.02
CA LEU A 171 31.67 -25.36 8.79
C LEU A 171 32.14 -25.57 7.34
N ALA A 172 31.42 -25.04 6.36
CA ALA A 172 31.83 -25.13 4.96
C ALA A 172 33.15 -24.39 4.71
N ASP A 173 33.31 -23.19 5.26
CA ASP A 173 34.54 -22.41 5.17
C ASP A 173 35.72 -23.16 5.82
N SER A 174 35.50 -23.78 6.99
CA SER A 174 36.52 -24.59 7.67
C SER A 174 36.94 -25.82 6.85
N ILE A 175 35.99 -26.46 6.15
CA ILE A 175 36.28 -27.60 5.26
C ILE A 175 37.10 -27.13 4.04
N ILE A 176 36.75 -25.98 3.46
CA ILE A 176 37.48 -25.39 2.34
C ILE A 176 38.93 -25.10 2.77
N GLU A 177 39.14 -24.46 3.91
CA GLU A 177 40.48 -24.16 4.43
C GLU A 177 41.31 -25.43 4.66
N LEU A 178 40.69 -26.50 5.19
CA LEU A 178 41.35 -27.81 5.34
C LEU A 178 41.77 -28.41 4.00
N ILE A 179 40.93 -28.30 2.97
CA ILE A 179 41.24 -28.77 1.62
C ILE A 179 42.39 -27.96 1.01
N GLU A 180 42.35 -26.63 1.13
CA GLU A 180 43.39 -25.73 0.62
C GLU A 180 44.75 -25.99 1.27
N ASN A 181 44.77 -26.21 2.59
CA ASN A 181 45.97 -26.56 3.34
C ASN A 181 46.53 -27.92 2.88
N LYS A 182 45.67 -28.92 2.67
CA LYS A 182 46.08 -30.25 2.19
C LYS A 182 46.67 -30.22 0.78
N ILE A 183 46.11 -29.41 -0.11
CA ILE A 183 46.63 -29.19 -1.47
C ILE A 183 48.02 -28.53 -1.39
N SER A 184 48.19 -27.56 -0.49
CA SER A 184 49.45 -26.83 -0.31
C SER A 184 50.57 -27.72 0.27
N GLU A 185 50.25 -28.59 1.22
CA GLU A 185 51.20 -29.58 1.79
C GLU A 185 51.64 -30.64 0.76
N GLY A 186 50.73 -31.06 -0.13
CA GLY A 186 51.04 -32.02 -1.20
C GLY A 186 51.98 -31.48 -2.30
N HIS A 187 52.21 -30.17 -2.36
CA HIS A 187 53.13 -29.53 -3.30
C HIS A 187 54.53 -29.26 -2.73
N THR A 188 54.81 -29.65 -1.48
CA THR A 188 56.12 -29.45 -0.83
C THR A 188 57.02 -30.69 -0.79
N GLU A 189 56.63 -31.82 -1.39
CA GLU A 189 57.42 -33.08 -1.41
C GLU A 189 58.07 -33.45 -2.76
N GLU A 190 58.23 -32.52 -3.71
CA GLU A 190 59.05 -32.70 -4.92
C GLU A 190 60.30 -31.80 -4.91
#